data_AF-A0A8S3J707-F1
#
_entry.id   AF-A0A8S3J707-F1
#
_cell.length_a   1.000
_cell.length_b   1.000
_cell.length_c   1.000
_cell.angle_alpha   90.00
_cell.angle_beta   90.00
_cell.angle_gamma   90.00
#
_symmetry.space_group_name_H-M   'P 1'
#
loop_
_entity.id
_entity.type
_entity.pdbx_description
1 polymer ?
#
loop_
_entity_poly.entity_id
_entity_poly.type
_entity_poly.pdbx_seq_one_letter_code
_entity_poly.pdbx_strand_id
1 'polypeptide(L)'
;IEQSSDVGYIVWPLIKPLLLGKILYAPATPVSNAIIAKVNKTFEELDKIHQFAKAWVTSPLNLTALFGDLQNTNNIKKVLSNHLFQELFNNIIGMNTFDMESIISMLENFSGGTNVDVLKNIEIIMKQFSDYLPCIELNRFEALQSEAELIERAKELHRNRMVIAGK
;
A
#
# COMPACT_ATOMS: atom_id res chain seq x y z
N ILE A 1 5.37 23.15 -6.05
CA ILE A 1 3.97 22.67 -6.01
C ILE A 1 3.14 23.81 -6.54
N GLU A 2 3.06 23.96 -7.86
CA GLU A 2 2.34 25.05 -8.49
C GLU A 2 1.74 24.50 -9.78
N GLN A 3 0.44 24.73 -9.96
CA GLN A 3 -0.52 24.08 -10.87
C GLN A 3 -1.17 22.79 -10.36
N SER A 4 -1.96 22.90 -9.29
CA SER A 4 -3.21 22.13 -9.26
C SER A 4 -4.16 22.80 -10.26
N SER A 5 -4.70 22.05 -11.22
CA SER A 5 -5.88 22.50 -11.97
C SER A 5 -6.97 22.94 -10.99
N ASP A 6 -7.87 23.86 -11.38
CA ASP A 6 -8.98 24.30 -10.51
C ASP A 6 -9.77 23.11 -9.93
N VAL A 7 -9.88 22.03 -10.70
CA VAL A 7 -10.47 20.76 -10.29
C VAL A 7 -9.70 20.09 -9.15
N GLY A 8 -8.37 20.09 -9.20
CA GLY A 8 -7.53 19.52 -8.14
C GLY A 8 -7.71 20.23 -6.80
N TYR A 9 -7.83 21.55 -6.81
CA TYR A 9 -8.11 22.33 -5.59
C TYR A 9 -9.50 22.00 -5.01
N ILE A 10 -10.50 21.80 -5.86
CA ILE A 10 -11.88 21.46 -5.46
C ILE A 10 -11.97 20.05 -4.89
N VAL A 11 -11.27 19.08 -5.50
CA VAL A 11 -11.37 17.65 -5.14
C VAL A 11 -10.43 17.27 -4.00
N TRP A 12 -9.30 17.97 -3.82
CA TRP A 12 -8.32 17.66 -2.77
C TRP A 12 -8.91 17.57 -1.35
N PRO A 13 -9.84 18.44 -0.92
CA PRO A 13 -10.52 18.30 0.37
C PRO A 13 -11.25 16.96 0.58
N LEU A 14 -11.71 16.30 -0.49
CA LEU A 14 -12.39 15.00 -0.44
C LEU A 14 -11.39 13.84 -0.41
N ILE A 15 -10.30 13.95 -1.17
CA ILE A 15 -9.27 12.92 -1.26
C ILE A 15 -8.33 12.93 -0.05
N LYS A 16 -8.00 14.12 0.48
CA LYS A 16 -7.04 14.27 1.57
C LYS A 16 -7.37 13.42 2.80
N PRO A 17 -8.62 13.37 3.31
CA PRO A 17 -8.96 12.44 4.40
C PRO A 17 -8.72 10.98 4.03
N LEU A 18 -9.00 10.58 2.79
CA LEU A 18 -8.79 9.19 2.34
C LEU A 18 -7.31 8.82 2.27
N LEU A 19 -6.42 9.77 2.01
CA LEU A 19 -4.97 9.49 1.94
C LEU A 19 -4.28 9.66 3.29
N LEU A 20 -4.66 10.67 4.07
CA LEU A 20 -3.89 11.13 5.25
C LEU A 20 -4.69 11.08 6.56
N GLY A 21 -5.95 10.67 6.52
CA GLY A 21 -6.83 10.71 7.67
C GLY A 21 -6.69 9.52 8.63
N LYS A 22 -7.14 9.74 9.86
CA LYS A 22 -7.28 8.72 10.90
C LYS A 22 -8.73 8.25 11.03
N ILE A 23 -8.88 7.01 11.49
CA ILE A 23 -10.11 6.36 11.88
C ILE A 23 -10.06 6.17 13.39
N LEU A 24 -10.92 6.88 14.11
CA LEU A 24 -10.97 6.83 15.57
C LEU A 24 -11.92 5.73 16.02
N TYR A 25 -11.63 5.10 17.16
CA TYR A 25 -12.59 4.18 17.79
C TYR A 25 -12.53 4.24 19.32
N ALA A 26 -13.69 4.15 19.96
CA ALA A 26 -13.83 4.12 21.42
C ALA A 26 -15.08 3.32 21.87
N PRO A 27 -15.08 2.74 23.08
CA PRO A 27 -13.89 2.51 23.91
C PRO A 27 -13.00 1.42 23.29
N ALA A 28 -11.69 1.53 23.56
CA ALA A 28 -10.73 0.47 23.26
C ALA A 28 -10.99 -0.75 24.17
N THR A 29 -11.70 -1.74 23.65
CA THR A 29 -12.02 -3.00 24.34
C THR A 29 -11.37 -4.16 23.60
N PRO A 30 -11.21 -5.34 24.23
CA PRO A 30 -10.71 -6.52 23.53
C PRO A 30 -11.51 -6.86 22.28
N VAL A 31 -12.83 -6.61 22.28
CA VAL A 31 -13.71 -6.87 21.13
C VAL A 31 -13.46 -5.87 20.00
N SER A 32 -13.44 -4.56 20.28
CA SER A 32 -13.15 -3.54 19.26
C SER A 32 -11.73 -3.71 18.71
N ASN A 33 -10.74 -3.97 19.55
CA ASN A 33 -9.36 -4.23 19.13
C ASN A 33 -9.25 -5.45 18.20
N ALA A 34 -9.99 -6.53 18.47
CA ALA A 34 -10.00 -7.70 17.59
C ALA A 34 -10.60 -7.41 16.21
N ILE A 35 -11.59 -6.52 16.13
CA ILE A 35 -12.15 -6.05 14.85
C ILE A 35 -11.10 -5.20 14.11
N ILE A 36 -10.50 -4.22 14.80
CA ILE A 36 -9.48 -3.35 14.21
C ILE A 36 -8.28 -4.15 13.73
N ALA A 37 -7.82 -5.16 14.48
CA ALA A 37 -6.71 -6.01 14.07
C ALA A 37 -6.95 -6.70 12.71
N LYS A 38 -8.19 -7.11 12.41
CA LYS A 38 -8.53 -7.70 11.11
C LYS A 38 -8.42 -6.70 9.96
N VAL A 39 -8.77 -5.44 10.20
CA VAL A 39 -8.73 -4.38 9.17
C VAL A 39 -7.34 -3.77 9.05
N ASN A 40 -6.58 -3.72 10.14
CA ASN A 40 -5.18 -3.24 10.14
C ASN A 40 -4.29 -4.11 9.25
N LYS A 41 -4.60 -5.41 9.16
CA LYS A 41 -3.87 -6.35 8.31
C LYS A 41 -3.77 -5.89 6.85
N THR A 42 -4.82 -5.29 6.28
CA THR A 42 -4.78 -4.77 4.91
C THR A 42 -3.80 -3.61 4.75
N PHE A 43 -3.67 -2.73 5.76
CA PHE A 43 -2.70 -1.64 5.72
C PHE A 43 -1.27 -2.13 5.96
N GLU A 44 -1.09 -3.15 6.80
CA GLU A 44 0.21 -3.84 6.96
C GLU A 44 0.66 -4.51 5.66
N GLU A 45 -0.26 -5.13 4.91
CA GLU A 45 0.02 -5.69 3.58
C GLU A 45 0.45 -4.61 2.57
N LEU A 46 -0.19 -3.43 2.59
CA LEU A 46 0.22 -2.30 1.76
C LEU A 46 1.62 -1.78 2.12
N ASP A 47 1.98 -1.73 3.41
CA ASP A 47 3.31 -1.29 3.83
C ASP A 47 4.40 -2.27 3.37
N LYS A 48 4.15 -3.57 3.47
CA LYS A 48 5.04 -4.60 2.91
C LYS A 48 5.26 -4.42 1.42
N ILE A 49 4.21 -4.09 0.67
CA ILE A 49 4.31 -3.84 -0.77
C ILE A 49 5.11 -2.58 -1.06
N HIS A 50 4.95 -1.52 -0.27
CA HIS A 50 5.83 -0.35 -0.36
C HIS A 50 7.30 -0.73 -0.15
N GLN A 51 7.61 -1.56 0.86
CA GLN A 51 8.98 -2.02 1.11
C GLN A 51 9.52 -2.85 -0.07
N PHE A 52 8.71 -3.76 -0.61
CA PHE A 52 9.06 -4.54 -1.81
C PHE A 52 9.31 -3.63 -3.02
N ALA A 53 8.42 -2.67 -3.26
CA ALA A 53 8.49 -1.74 -4.37
C ALA A 53 9.75 -0.87 -4.30
N LYS A 54 10.04 -0.33 -3.12
CA LYS A 54 11.27 0.41 -2.86
C LYS A 54 12.49 -0.45 -3.16
N ALA A 55 12.50 -1.68 -2.66
CA ALA A 55 13.64 -2.57 -2.84
C ALA A 55 13.83 -3.05 -4.29
N TRP A 56 12.74 -3.23 -5.04
CA TRP A 56 12.78 -3.48 -6.49
C TRP A 56 13.46 -2.32 -7.23
N VAL A 57 13.05 -1.08 -6.94
CA VAL A 57 13.55 0.13 -7.61
C VAL A 57 14.98 0.47 -7.22
N THR A 58 15.37 0.20 -5.96
CA THR A 58 16.73 0.48 -5.46
C THR A 58 17.70 -0.70 -5.62
N SER A 59 17.24 -1.81 -6.19
CA SER A 59 18.08 -2.99 -6.38
C SER A 59 19.32 -2.62 -7.22
N PRO A 60 20.53 -3.07 -6.82
CA PRO A 60 21.74 -2.86 -7.61
C PRO A 60 21.70 -3.62 -8.95
N LEU A 61 20.82 -4.60 -9.07
CA LEU A 61 20.54 -5.34 -10.30
C LEU A 61 19.28 -4.77 -10.96
N ASN A 62 19.30 -4.62 -12.29
CA ASN A 62 18.09 -4.33 -13.05
C ASN A 62 17.24 -5.61 -13.12
N LEU A 63 16.32 -5.77 -12.16
CA LEU A 63 15.49 -6.96 -12.03
C LEU A 63 14.62 -7.20 -13.27
N THR A 64 14.07 -6.14 -13.86
CA THR A 64 13.30 -6.23 -15.12
C THR A 64 14.14 -6.84 -16.24
N ALA A 65 15.41 -6.40 -16.38
CA ALA A 65 16.33 -6.94 -17.38
C ALA A 65 16.77 -8.36 -17.06
N LEU A 66 17.06 -8.66 -15.78
CA LEU A 66 17.46 -10.01 -15.34
C LEU A 66 16.37 -11.06 -15.60
N PHE A 67 15.12 -10.68 -15.38
CA PHE A 67 13.98 -11.54 -15.66
C PHE A 67 13.47 -11.39 -17.10
N GLY A 68 14.20 -10.67 -17.96
CA GLY A 68 13.83 -10.42 -19.34
C GLY A 68 13.60 -11.70 -20.17
N ASP A 69 14.27 -12.80 -19.86
CA ASP A 69 14.04 -14.09 -20.54
C ASP A 69 12.69 -14.73 -20.16
N LEU A 70 12.05 -14.27 -19.07
CA LEU A 70 10.68 -14.64 -18.69
C LEU A 70 9.61 -13.83 -19.45
N GLN A 71 10.00 -12.92 -20.37
CA GLN A 71 9.10 -12.09 -21.18
C GLN A 71 8.11 -12.88 -22.05
N ASN A 72 8.42 -14.15 -22.38
CA ASN A 72 7.48 -15.04 -23.07
C ASN A 72 6.30 -15.49 -22.19
N THR A 73 6.22 -15.02 -20.94
CA THR A 73 5.12 -15.31 -20.04
C THR A 73 4.27 -14.06 -19.83
N ASN A 74 3.00 -14.13 -20.23
CA ASN A 74 2.03 -13.08 -19.93
C ASN A 74 1.41 -13.23 -18.53
N ASN A 75 2.06 -13.99 -17.65
CA ASN A 75 1.51 -14.38 -16.37
C ASN A 75 2.44 -13.94 -15.24
N ILE A 76 2.01 -12.88 -14.54
CA ILE A 76 2.72 -12.30 -13.40
C ILE A 76 2.99 -13.32 -12.29
N LYS A 77 2.03 -14.21 -12.02
CA LYS A 77 2.20 -15.29 -11.05
C LYS A 77 3.32 -16.24 -11.44
N LYS A 78 3.50 -16.56 -12.73
CA LYS A 78 4.60 -17.44 -13.17
C LYS A 78 5.98 -16.79 -12.99
N VAL A 79 6.09 -15.49 -13.25
CA VAL A 79 7.34 -14.74 -13.05
C VAL A 79 7.67 -14.68 -11.56
N LEU A 80 6.71 -14.23 -10.74
CA LEU A 80 6.92 -14.01 -9.31
C LEU A 80 7.03 -15.32 -8.52
N SER A 81 6.42 -16.41 -8.98
CA SER A 81 6.57 -17.74 -8.35
C SER A 81 7.81 -18.51 -8.83
N ASN A 82 8.62 -17.93 -9.71
CA ASN A 82 9.83 -18.58 -10.19
C ASN A 82 10.84 -18.74 -9.04
N HIS A 83 11.44 -19.92 -8.89
CA HIS A 83 12.38 -20.20 -7.80
C HIS A 83 13.58 -19.25 -7.79
N LEU A 84 14.14 -18.92 -8.96
CA LEU A 84 15.24 -17.95 -9.08
C LEU A 84 14.80 -16.55 -8.65
N PHE A 85 13.57 -16.14 -9.00
CA PHE A 85 13.01 -14.87 -8.56
C PHE A 85 12.89 -14.82 -7.03
N GLN A 86 12.28 -15.85 -6.44
CA GLN A 86 12.07 -15.97 -5.00
C GLN A 86 13.39 -15.97 -4.23
N GLU A 87 14.38 -16.74 -4.69
CA GLU A 87 15.69 -16.84 -4.06
C GLU A 87 16.45 -15.51 -4.12
N LEU A 88 16.42 -14.82 -5.26
CA LEU A 88 17.04 -13.50 -5.40
C LEU A 88 16.34 -12.46 -4.51
N PHE A 89 15.01 -12.46 -4.47
CA PHE A 89 14.26 -11.55 -3.58
C PHE A 89 14.53 -11.85 -2.10
N ASN A 90 14.51 -13.11 -1.69
CA ASN A 90 14.79 -13.49 -0.30
C ASN A 90 16.23 -13.10 0.09
N ASN A 91 17.21 -13.32 -0.79
CA ASN A 91 18.63 -13.08 -0.49
C ASN A 91 19.04 -11.60 -0.60
N ILE A 92 18.44 -10.83 -1.51
CA ILE A 92 18.80 -9.42 -1.76
C ILE A 92 17.93 -8.48 -0.91
N ILE A 93 16.67 -8.84 -0.69
CA ILE A 93 15.64 -7.96 -0.12
C ILE A 93 15.24 -8.40 1.30
N GLY A 94 15.51 -9.65 1.68
CA GLY A 94 15.20 -10.17 3.02
C GLY A 94 13.71 -10.41 3.27
N MET A 95 12.90 -10.41 2.22
CA MET A 95 11.47 -10.72 2.30
C MET A 95 11.28 -12.24 2.42
N ASN A 96 10.29 -12.68 3.20
CA ASN A 96 9.94 -14.08 3.39
C ASN A 96 8.81 -14.51 2.43
N THR A 97 8.72 -15.81 2.17
CA THR A 97 7.84 -16.42 1.14
C THR A 97 6.34 -16.13 1.31
N PHE A 98 5.89 -15.83 2.54
CA PHE A 98 4.50 -15.45 2.82
C PHE A 98 4.10 -14.11 2.17
N ASP A 99 5.06 -13.21 1.91
CA ASP A 99 4.78 -11.88 1.35
C ASP A 99 4.55 -11.91 -0.16
N MET A 100 5.06 -12.92 -0.85
CA MET A 100 4.99 -13.01 -2.31
C MET A 100 3.59 -13.33 -2.85
N GLU A 101 2.78 -14.11 -2.13
CA GLU A 101 1.38 -14.34 -2.52
C GLU A 101 0.54 -13.06 -2.40
N SER A 102 0.79 -12.25 -1.37
CA SER A 102 0.15 -10.93 -1.20
C SER A 102 0.53 -9.98 -2.33
N ILE A 103 1.82 -9.96 -2.71
CA ILE A 103 2.33 -9.14 -3.82
C ILE A 103 1.72 -9.58 -5.15
N ILE A 104 1.67 -10.90 -5.43
CA ILE A 104 1.06 -11.46 -6.64
C ILE A 104 -0.40 -11.07 -6.74
N SER A 105 -1.19 -11.34 -5.70
CA SER A 105 -2.63 -11.09 -5.70
C SER A 105 -2.96 -9.61 -5.88
N MET A 106 -2.20 -8.71 -5.26
CA MET A 106 -2.39 -7.27 -5.44
C MET A 106 -2.00 -6.84 -6.86
N LEU A 107 -0.86 -7.29 -7.38
CA LEU A 107 -0.44 -6.94 -8.75
C LEU A 107 -1.39 -7.49 -9.83
N GLU A 108 -1.98 -8.66 -9.64
CA GLU A 108 -3.05 -9.18 -10.50
C GLU A 108 -4.27 -8.26 -10.50
N ASN A 109 -4.67 -7.74 -9.34
CA ASN A 109 -5.77 -6.77 -9.23
C ASN A 109 -5.45 -5.43 -9.91
N PHE A 110 -4.20 -4.94 -9.82
CA PHE A 110 -3.78 -3.66 -10.40
C PHE A 110 -3.51 -3.72 -11.91
N SER A 111 -3.01 -4.84 -12.42
CA SER A 111 -2.67 -5.00 -13.85
C SER A 111 -3.89 -5.20 -14.76
N GLY A 112 -5.08 -5.35 -14.20
CA GLY A 112 -6.34 -5.44 -14.94
C GLY A 112 -6.40 -6.61 -15.94
N GLY A 113 -5.55 -7.63 -15.77
CA GLY A 113 -5.49 -8.81 -16.63
C GLY A 113 -4.98 -8.56 -18.07
N THR A 114 -4.29 -7.44 -18.35
CA THR A 114 -3.82 -7.14 -19.71
C THR A 114 -2.46 -7.80 -20.03
N ASN A 115 -2.43 -8.60 -21.10
CA ASN A 115 -1.30 -9.39 -21.63
C ASN A 115 -0.20 -8.54 -22.33
N VAL A 116 0.18 -7.38 -21.80
CA VAL A 116 1.28 -6.57 -22.34
C VAL A 116 2.44 -6.62 -21.36
N ASP A 117 3.68 -6.76 -21.87
CA ASP A 117 4.97 -6.80 -21.15
C ASP A 117 4.86 -6.77 -19.62
N VAL A 118 4.56 -7.93 -19.04
CA VAL A 118 4.23 -8.08 -17.61
C VAL A 118 5.31 -7.47 -16.72
N LEU A 119 6.59 -7.67 -17.08
CA LEU A 119 7.73 -7.13 -16.34
C LEU A 119 7.82 -5.60 -16.41
N LYS A 120 7.52 -5.01 -17.57
CA LYS A 120 7.50 -3.56 -17.73
C LYS A 120 6.37 -2.93 -16.91
N ASN A 121 5.21 -3.58 -16.86
CA ASN A 121 4.10 -3.13 -16.03
C ASN A 121 4.41 -3.26 -14.53
N ILE A 122 5.07 -4.34 -14.11
CA ILE A 122 5.56 -4.49 -12.73
C ILE A 122 6.52 -3.35 -12.39
N GLU A 123 7.49 -3.05 -13.24
CA GLU A 123 8.44 -1.96 -12.99
C GLU A 123 7.75 -0.61 -12.80
N ILE A 124 6.77 -0.30 -13.67
CA ILE A 124 5.99 0.94 -13.55
C ILE A 124 5.19 0.98 -12.24
N ILE A 125 4.51 -0.12 -11.88
CA ILE A 125 3.72 -0.20 -10.65
C ILE A 125 4.63 -0.07 -9.42
N MET A 126 5.76 -0.76 -9.41
CA MET A 126 6.73 -0.70 -8.31
C MET A 126 7.30 0.70 -8.15
N LYS A 127 7.60 1.39 -9.26
CA LYS A 127 8.02 2.79 -9.20
C LYS A 127 6.94 3.68 -8.58
N GLN A 128 5.68 3.55 -9.03
CA GLN A 128 4.58 4.34 -8.47
C GLN A 128 4.36 4.06 -6.99
N PHE A 129 4.41 2.79 -6.58
CA PHE A 129 4.26 2.42 -5.18
C PHE A 129 5.41 2.94 -4.32
N SER A 130 6.65 2.87 -4.81
CA SER A 130 7.81 3.45 -4.14
C SER A 130 7.69 4.97 -4.00
N ASP A 131 7.20 5.67 -5.02
CA ASP A 131 7.13 7.13 -5.04
C ASP A 131 5.93 7.70 -4.26
N TYR A 132 4.79 7.01 -4.26
CA TYR A 132 3.52 7.57 -3.76
C TYR A 132 2.99 6.94 -2.47
N LEU A 133 3.24 5.65 -2.18
CA LEU A 133 2.76 5.05 -0.92
C LEU A 133 3.32 5.74 0.34
N PRO A 134 4.55 6.28 0.37
CA PRO A 134 5.03 7.09 1.50
C PRO A 134 4.18 8.33 1.79
N CYS A 135 3.41 8.81 0.81
CA CYS A 135 2.51 9.95 0.96
C CYS A 135 1.13 9.57 1.51
N ILE A 136 0.92 8.31 1.88
CA ILE A 136 -0.35 7.78 2.40
C ILE A 136 -0.15 7.37 3.86
N GLU A 137 -1.06 7.78 4.72
CA GLU A 137 -1.12 7.30 6.10
C GLU A 137 -1.64 5.85 6.11
N LEU A 138 -0.76 4.90 6.41
CA LEU A 138 -1.11 3.48 6.54
C LEU A 138 -1.47 3.12 7.99
N ASN A 139 -0.95 3.85 8.99
CA ASN A 139 -1.33 3.67 10.39
C ASN A 139 -2.58 4.50 10.72
N ARG A 140 -3.74 3.99 10.29
CA ARG A 140 -4.98 4.78 10.29
C ARG A 140 -5.76 4.73 11.59
N PHE A 141 -5.65 3.66 12.36
CA PHE A 141 -6.52 3.46 13.52
C PHE A 141 -5.94 4.10 14.78
N GLU A 142 -6.74 4.91 15.46
CA GLU A 142 -6.38 5.54 16.72
C GLU A 142 -7.40 5.16 17.79
N ALA A 143 -6.92 4.47 18.82
CA ALA A 143 -7.73 3.93 19.92
C ALA A 143 -7.87 4.95 21.03
N LEU A 144 -9.09 5.17 21.52
CA LEU A 144 -9.37 6.13 22.59
C LEU A 144 -10.16 5.46 23.73
N GLN A 145 -10.06 6.02 24.93
CA GLN A 145 -10.61 5.40 26.13
C GLN A 145 -12.10 5.67 26.30
N SER A 146 -12.61 6.79 25.77
CA SER A 146 -14.01 7.18 25.92
C SER A 146 -14.55 7.88 24.67
N GLU A 147 -15.88 7.90 24.53
CA GLU A 147 -16.56 8.65 23.47
C GLU A 147 -16.29 10.16 23.56
N ALA A 148 -16.17 10.70 24.78
CA ALA A 148 -15.86 12.11 24.99
C ALA A 148 -14.49 12.49 24.39
N GLU A 149 -13.47 11.65 24.65
CA GLU A 149 -12.13 11.80 24.09
C GLU A 149 -12.14 11.65 22.55
N LEU A 150 -12.92 10.69 22.04
CA LEU A 150 -13.11 10.52 20.59
C LEU A 150 -13.70 11.75 19.92
N ILE A 151 -14.71 12.37 20.51
CA ILE A 151 -15.34 13.58 19.98
C ILE A 151 -14.34 14.74 19.97
N GLU A 152 -13.56 14.91 21.03
CA GLU A 152 -12.55 15.96 21.12
C GLU A 152 -11.45 15.77 20.05
N ARG A 153 -10.94 14.54 19.94
CA ARG A 153 -9.93 14.18 18.94
C ARG A 153 -10.44 14.30 17.51
N ALA A 154 -11.70 13.91 17.26
CA ALA A 154 -12.36 14.08 15.98
C ALA A 154 -12.46 15.56 15.58
N LYS A 155 -12.81 16.44 16.52
CA LYS A 155 -12.86 17.89 16.26
C LYS A 155 -11.49 18.44 15.86
N GLU A 156 -10.42 17.97 16.50
CA GLU A 156 -9.05 18.37 16.16
C GLU A 156 -8.66 17.97 14.73
N LEU A 157 -8.82 16.69 14.41
CA LEU A 157 -8.49 16.16 13.09
C LEU A 157 -9.40 16.75 12.00
N HIS A 158 -10.65 17.10 12.31
CA HIS A 158 -11.59 17.72 11.37
C HIS A 158 -11.10 19.08 10.89
N ARG A 159 -10.50 19.90 11.78
CA ARG A 159 -9.92 21.21 11.40
C ARG A 159 -8.87 21.08 10.31
N ASN A 160 -8.13 19.96 10.29
CA ASN A 160 -7.10 19.68 9.30
C ASN A 160 -7.58 18.83 8.12
N ARG A 161 -8.87 18.45 8.09
CA ARG A 161 -9.48 17.51 7.13
C ARG A 161 -8.78 16.15 7.14
N MET A 162 -8.62 15.58 8.34
CA MET A 162 -7.92 14.31 8.57
C MET A 162 -8.76 13.31 9.40
N VAL A 163 -10.06 13.51 9.57
CA VAL A 163 -10.96 12.46 10.10
C VAL A 163 -11.62 11.75 8.94
N ILE A 164 -11.63 10.42 8.98
CA ILE A 164 -12.40 9.58 8.04
C ILE A 164 -13.71 9.13 8.68
N ALA A 165 -13.64 8.58 9.89
CA ALA A 165 -14.78 8.08 10.66
C ALA A 165 -14.43 7.98 12.16
N GLY A 166 -15.47 7.94 13.00
CA GLY A 166 -15.36 7.66 14.44
C GLY A 166 -16.57 6.85 14.90
N LYS A 167 -16.35 5.82 15.72
CA LYS A 167 -17.42 5.01 16.33
C LYS A 167 -17.08 4.66 17.77
#